data_AF-A0A7J2MVF6-F1
#
_entry.id   AF-A0A7J2MVF6-F1
#
_cell.length_a   1.000
_cell.length_b   1.000
_cell.length_c   1.000
_cell.angle_alpha   90.00
_cell.angle_beta   90.00
_cell.angle_gamma   90.00
#
_symmetry.space_group_name_H-M   'P 1'
#
loop_
_entity.id
_entity.type
_entity.pdbx_description
1 polymer ?
#
loop_
_entity_poly.entity_id
_entity_poly.type
_entity_poly.pdbx_seq_one_letter_code
_entity_poly.pdbx_strand_id
1 'polypeptide(L)'
;MVRKIFVVMLSLMLLLPIANVVKIENDIEQIENLKVNREKKEGKIAEYELHIPDNGDFNFKIYTRYNGIEKETPILQSIFKGIDVDNNASTGENGKDIKVSIIVLPYIDNVNGSLIFAISFALKVIRLGEEIKNGELELYFKGALSYNGMHNFVVGFYSPPNEELPRELREVITVVPYLLYDKDPEFYINVEPVFENGYSNLSAVLQYSNREKHKVIIDYLPAVDTLIKVSPNLALNSLSLAIERMAGAEETIRIRYYGNTNVSLTLEGIPQEMAFTIKFMESYFEYKASDEFNASLIIELLGMDICMKIEYLPRHLIAQLAGEGQIYIFVNQRKTRFILADNLEEPTMSLTIGNLSGEAILRWMVGSEGFIGIDGMKGLQAELKMNMNELHFRMFSCLKAEHFIIEWNISLAGYIEIDTDWEWLSYYSFNLTVDDVFGILIEAGFLRAQDYRVEWNTMPPSFITTGEIDFIGDIVFAIMFNGVWYYVFS
;
A
#
# COMPACT_ATOMS: atom_id res chain seq x y z
N MET A 1 -21.03 3.40 11.47
CA MET A 1 -20.96 4.80 10.98
C MET A 1 -19.53 5.35 10.90
N VAL A 2 -18.51 4.55 11.27
CA VAL A 2 -17.04 4.73 11.08
C VAL A 2 -16.58 4.30 9.66
N ARG A 3 -17.52 4.01 8.75
CA ARG A 3 -17.27 3.43 7.42
C ARG A 3 -17.25 4.43 6.26
N LYS A 4 -17.39 5.74 6.52
CA LYS A 4 -17.44 6.77 5.47
C LYS A 4 -16.23 7.69 5.41
N ILE A 5 -15.33 7.65 6.38
CA ILE A 5 -14.27 8.67 6.53
C ILE A 5 -13.15 8.48 5.48
N PHE A 6 -12.75 7.24 5.18
CA PHE A 6 -11.77 6.99 4.12
C PHE A 6 -12.37 7.10 2.71
N VAL A 7 -13.66 6.82 2.56
CA VAL A 7 -14.38 6.99 1.29
C VAL A 7 -14.56 8.46 0.97
N VAL A 8 -14.91 9.31 1.94
CA VAL A 8 -15.05 10.76 1.77
C VAL A 8 -13.72 11.41 1.38
N MET A 9 -12.59 10.99 1.95
CA MET A 9 -11.29 11.57 1.58
C MET A 9 -10.83 11.22 0.16
N LEU A 10 -11.21 10.03 -0.34
CA LEU A 10 -10.94 9.62 -1.72
C LEU A 10 -11.96 10.17 -2.73
N SER A 11 -13.24 10.19 -2.34
CA SER A 11 -14.34 10.61 -3.22
C SER A 11 -14.57 12.12 -3.23
N LEU A 12 -14.01 12.90 -2.29
CA LEU A 12 -13.96 14.36 -2.43
C LEU A 12 -12.68 14.89 -3.06
N MET A 13 -11.56 14.16 -3.04
CA MET A 13 -10.32 14.67 -3.63
C MET A 13 -10.26 14.61 -5.17
N LEU A 14 -11.19 13.90 -5.81
CA LEU A 14 -11.27 13.77 -7.28
C LEU A 14 -12.69 13.95 -7.85
N LEU A 15 -13.72 14.17 -7.02
CA LEU A 15 -15.13 14.18 -7.46
C LEU A 15 -15.99 15.18 -6.67
N LEU A 16 -15.86 16.48 -6.96
CA LEU A 16 -16.97 17.41 -6.73
C LEU A 16 -17.08 18.44 -7.88
N PRO A 17 -17.86 18.15 -8.93
CA PRO A 17 -18.50 19.19 -9.72
C PRO A 17 -19.65 19.81 -8.91
N ILE A 18 -19.66 21.15 -8.88
CA ILE A 18 -20.78 21.96 -8.37
C ILE A 18 -21.98 21.77 -9.31
N ALA A 19 -23.10 21.17 -8.83
CA ALA A 19 -24.47 21.65 -9.05
C ALA A 19 -25.58 20.64 -8.62
N ASN A 20 -26.51 21.17 -7.81
CA ASN A 20 -27.94 20.83 -7.63
C ASN A 20 -28.43 19.66 -6.73
N VAL A 21 -29.38 20.10 -5.90
CA VAL A 21 -30.24 19.45 -4.91
C VAL A 21 -31.09 18.30 -5.49
N VAL A 22 -31.03 17.11 -4.89
CA VAL A 22 -32.19 16.18 -4.81
C VAL A 22 -32.18 15.45 -3.46
N LYS A 23 -33.37 15.41 -2.83
CA LYS A 23 -33.71 14.69 -1.59
C LYS A 23 -33.46 13.18 -1.72
N ILE A 24 -32.99 12.57 -0.64
CA ILE A 24 -33.04 11.11 -0.44
C ILE A 24 -34.19 10.82 0.52
N GLU A 25 -35.27 10.24 0.01
CA GLU A 25 -36.21 9.43 0.77
C GLU A 25 -35.74 7.97 0.78
N ASN A 26 -36.13 7.27 1.85
CA ASN A 26 -35.74 5.91 2.22
C ASN A 26 -35.91 4.87 1.11
N ASP A 27 -35.06 3.84 1.12
CA ASP A 27 -35.56 2.48 1.37
C ASP A 27 -34.45 1.51 1.82
N ILE A 28 -34.86 0.62 2.72
CA ILE A 28 -34.15 -0.50 3.33
C ILE A 28 -34.30 -1.72 2.41
N GLU A 29 -33.35 -2.66 2.52
CA GLU A 29 -33.31 -4.01 1.92
C GLU A 29 -32.88 -4.12 0.44
N GLN A 30 -31.57 -4.37 0.22
CA GLN A 30 -31.07 -5.52 -0.55
C GLN A 30 -29.53 -5.58 -0.54
N ILE A 31 -29.03 -6.81 -0.63
CA ILE A 31 -27.64 -7.29 -0.84
C ILE A 31 -27.11 -8.14 0.34
N GLU A 32 -27.85 -9.22 0.63
CA GLU A 32 -27.25 -10.54 0.72
C GLU A 32 -27.00 -11.03 -0.73
N ASN A 33 -25.82 -11.60 -0.99
CA ASN A 33 -25.28 -12.08 -2.29
C ASN A 33 -24.42 -11.09 -3.08
N LEU A 34 -23.17 -10.92 -2.66
CA LEU A 34 -22.07 -10.56 -3.56
C LEU A 34 -21.39 -11.84 -4.06
N LYS A 35 -21.81 -12.33 -5.23
CA LYS A 35 -20.95 -13.15 -6.09
C LYS A 35 -20.01 -12.19 -6.82
N VAL A 36 -18.72 -12.28 -6.53
CA VAL A 36 -17.69 -11.54 -7.27
C VAL A 36 -17.43 -12.28 -8.58
N ASN A 37 -17.76 -11.62 -9.71
CA ASN A 37 -17.21 -11.98 -11.01
C ASN A 37 -15.70 -11.71 -10.98
N ARG A 38 -14.91 -12.76 -11.19
CA ARG A 38 -13.46 -12.68 -11.33
C ARG A 38 -13.14 -12.25 -12.76
N GLU A 39 -12.84 -10.97 -12.96
CA GLU A 39 -11.99 -10.55 -14.07
C GLU A 39 -10.55 -10.50 -13.56
N LYS A 40 -9.64 -11.15 -14.29
CA LYS A 40 -8.20 -11.01 -14.12
C LYS A 40 -7.85 -9.53 -14.32
N LYS A 41 -7.47 -8.85 -13.24
CA LYS A 41 -6.59 -7.68 -13.32
C LYS A 41 -5.17 -8.18 -13.08
N GLU A 42 -4.46 -8.46 -14.18
CA GLU A 42 -3.01 -8.60 -14.16
C GLU A 42 -2.44 -7.26 -13.66
N GLY A 43 -1.63 -7.33 -12.60
CA GLY A 43 -1.13 -6.18 -11.83
C GLY A 43 -1.33 -6.29 -10.32
N LYS A 44 -2.24 -7.15 -9.86
CA LYS A 44 -2.28 -7.59 -8.46
C LYS A 44 -1.53 -8.91 -8.32
N ILE A 45 -0.44 -8.93 -7.53
CA ILE A 45 0.19 -10.18 -7.08
C ILE A 45 -0.91 -11.05 -6.46
N ALA A 46 -1.05 -12.26 -7.00
CA ALA A 46 -2.19 -13.17 -6.79
C ALA A 46 -2.62 -13.23 -5.31
N GLU A 47 -3.86 -12.83 -5.03
CA GLU A 47 -4.49 -13.10 -3.75
C GLU A 47 -4.96 -14.55 -3.72
N TYR A 48 -4.31 -15.37 -2.90
CA TYR A 48 -4.77 -16.72 -2.58
C TYR A 48 -5.68 -16.70 -1.36
N GLU A 49 -6.69 -17.56 -1.40
CA GLU A 49 -7.68 -17.72 -0.33
C GLU A 49 -7.14 -18.73 0.70
N LEU A 50 -6.55 -18.22 1.78
CA LEU A 50 -6.06 -19.04 2.88
C LEU A 50 -7.22 -19.57 3.73
N HIS A 51 -7.24 -20.89 3.95
CA HIS A 51 -8.22 -21.55 4.80
C HIS A 51 -7.74 -21.61 6.24
N ILE A 52 -7.68 -20.44 6.87
CA ILE A 52 -7.30 -20.32 8.27
C ILE A 52 -8.51 -20.69 9.13
N PRO A 53 -8.44 -21.77 9.91
CA PRO A 53 -9.60 -22.22 10.67
C PRO A 53 -9.95 -21.22 11.78
N ASP A 54 -11.24 -21.02 12.03
CA ASP A 54 -11.71 -20.15 13.10
C ASP A 54 -11.43 -20.73 14.50
N ASN A 55 -11.47 -19.84 15.50
CA ASN A 55 -11.10 -20.04 16.92
C ASN A 55 -11.12 -21.50 17.39
N GLY A 56 -9.99 -21.97 17.90
CA GLY A 56 -9.80 -23.37 18.29
C GLY A 56 -10.60 -23.75 19.52
N ASP A 57 -11.20 -24.94 19.47
CA ASP A 57 -11.48 -25.73 20.68
C ASP A 57 -10.18 -25.88 21.51
N PHE A 58 -10.32 -26.16 22.81
CA PHE A 58 -9.22 -26.33 23.80
C PHE A 58 -8.13 -27.38 23.47
N ASN A 59 -8.14 -27.98 22.28
CA ASN A 59 -7.26 -29.05 21.86
C ASN A 59 -6.16 -28.54 20.93
N PHE A 60 -4.93 -28.56 21.42
CA PHE A 60 -3.75 -28.28 20.61
C PHE A 60 -3.59 -29.29 19.47
N LYS A 61 -3.60 -28.82 18.22
CA LYS A 61 -3.60 -29.65 17.01
C LYS A 61 -2.77 -29.01 15.90
N ILE A 62 -2.24 -29.85 15.02
CA ILE A 62 -1.69 -29.45 13.72
C ILE A 62 -2.78 -29.64 12.68
N TYR A 63 -3.18 -28.56 12.01
CA TYR A 63 -4.01 -28.59 10.83
C TYR A 63 -3.12 -28.55 9.59
N THR A 64 -3.42 -29.40 8.61
CA THR A 64 -2.78 -29.37 7.30
C THR A 64 -3.83 -29.39 6.22
N ARG A 65 -3.61 -28.64 5.15
CA ARG A 65 -4.37 -28.75 3.90
C ARG A 65 -3.40 -28.87 2.74
N TYR A 66 -3.33 -30.04 2.12
CA TYR A 66 -2.45 -30.30 0.98
C TYR A 66 -3.29 -30.52 -0.28
N ASN A 67 -3.16 -29.65 -1.30
CA ASN A 67 -3.97 -29.70 -2.53
C ASN A 67 -5.48 -29.93 -2.26
N GLY A 68 -6.02 -29.29 -1.21
CA GLY A 68 -7.42 -29.43 -0.79
C GLY A 68 -7.73 -30.61 0.15
N ILE A 69 -6.78 -31.50 0.45
CA ILE A 69 -6.93 -32.59 1.43
C ILE A 69 -6.65 -32.04 2.83
N GLU A 70 -7.68 -31.98 3.67
CA GLU A 70 -7.60 -31.44 5.03
C GLU A 70 -7.41 -32.55 6.08
N LYS A 71 -6.52 -32.31 7.05
CA LYS A 71 -6.30 -33.20 8.20
C LYS A 71 -6.07 -32.41 9.47
N GLU A 72 -6.60 -32.91 10.58
CA GLU A 72 -6.25 -32.46 11.92
C GLU A 72 -5.51 -33.57 12.66
N THR A 73 -4.25 -33.31 13.01
CA THR A 73 -3.36 -34.27 13.66
C THR A 73 -3.01 -33.82 15.08
N PRO A 74 -3.18 -34.67 16.10
CA PRO A 74 -2.68 -34.39 17.44
C PRO A 74 -1.15 -34.21 17.45
N ILE A 75 -0.64 -33.30 18.27
CA ILE A 75 0.79 -32.93 18.27
C ILE A 75 1.73 -34.10 18.54
N LEU A 76 1.40 -34.96 19.50
CA LEU A 76 2.23 -36.14 19.79
C LEU A 76 2.32 -37.06 18.56
N GLN A 77 1.23 -37.18 17.80
CA GLN A 77 1.23 -37.97 16.56
C GLN A 77 2.09 -37.29 15.49
N SER A 78 2.01 -35.98 15.31
CA SER A 78 2.81 -35.26 14.31
C SER A 78 4.32 -35.35 14.58
N ILE A 79 4.72 -35.35 15.86
CA ILE A 79 6.12 -35.46 16.29
C ILE A 79 6.66 -36.89 16.09
N PHE A 80 5.93 -37.92 16.54
CA PHE A 80 6.47 -39.29 16.58
C PHE A 80 6.18 -40.11 15.33
N LYS A 81 5.07 -39.85 14.65
CA LYS A 81 4.60 -40.67 13.51
C LYS A 81 4.60 -39.93 12.18
N GLY A 82 4.75 -38.61 12.18
CA GLY A 82 4.58 -37.79 10.97
C GLY A 82 3.12 -37.69 10.53
N ILE A 83 2.91 -36.99 9.41
CA ILE A 83 1.61 -36.76 8.79
C ILE A 83 1.74 -37.19 7.32
N ASP A 84 0.89 -38.12 6.93
CA ASP A 84 0.56 -38.36 5.53
C ASP A 84 -0.41 -37.22 5.21
N VAL A 85 -0.12 -36.35 4.25
CA VAL A 85 -0.96 -35.21 3.87
C VAL A 85 -1.73 -35.49 2.58
N ASP A 86 -1.24 -36.37 1.71
CA ASP A 86 -1.83 -36.65 0.39
C ASP A 86 -2.77 -37.88 0.36
N ASN A 87 -2.92 -38.59 1.49
CA ASN A 87 -3.65 -39.86 1.65
C ASN A 87 -3.06 -41.03 0.85
N ASN A 88 -1.77 -41.00 0.53
CA ASN A 88 -1.09 -42.06 -0.18
C ASN A 88 -0.02 -42.74 0.68
N ALA A 89 -0.43 -43.77 1.40
CA ALA A 89 0.48 -44.56 2.24
C ALA A 89 1.60 -45.32 1.47
N SER A 90 1.62 -45.26 0.13
CA SER A 90 2.68 -45.85 -0.71
C SER A 90 3.83 -44.89 -1.02
N THR A 91 3.69 -43.60 -0.70
CA THR A 91 4.69 -42.54 -0.89
C THR A 91 5.21 -42.01 0.45
N GLY A 92 6.22 -41.14 0.41
CA GLY A 92 6.89 -40.66 1.61
C GLY A 92 7.67 -41.72 2.40
N GLU A 93 8.14 -41.35 3.60
CA GLU A 93 8.90 -42.23 4.48
C GLU A 93 7.94 -42.99 5.41
N ASN A 94 7.83 -44.31 5.24
CA ASN A 94 6.85 -45.15 5.96
C ASN A 94 5.38 -44.71 5.75
N GLY A 95 5.04 -44.22 4.56
CA GLY A 95 3.69 -43.77 4.23
C GLY A 95 3.34 -42.43 4.90
N LYS A 96 4.32 -41.53 5.05
CA LYS A 96 4.21 -40.22 5.72
C LYS A 96 5.03 -39.19 4.95
N ASP A 97 4.47 -38.01 4.77
CA ASP A 97 5.01 -37.04 3.81
C ASP A 97 5.70 -35.87 4.51
N ILE A 98 5.29 -35.55 5.75
CA ILE A 98 5.91 -34.53 6.58
C ILE A 98 6.07 -34.97 8.03
N LYS A 99 7.05 -34.38 8.71
CA LYS A 99 7.20 -34.46 10.16
C LYS A 99 7.13 -33.06 10.76
N VAL A 100 6.27 -32.89 11.76
CA VAL A 100 6.01 -31.58 12.37
C VAL A 100 6.30 -31.65 13.86
N SER A 101 7.26 -30.84 14.29
CA SER A 101 7.60 -30.66 15.70
C SER A 101 7.25 -29.24 16.13
N ILE A 102 6.57 -29.10 17.26
CA ILE A 102 6.31 -27.80 17.86
C ILE A 102 6.70 -27.80 19.32
N ILE A 103 7.35 -26.72 19.74
CA ILE A 103 7.64 -26.43 21.14
C ILE A 103 6.99 -25.10 21.48
N VAL A 104 6.15 -25.09 22.52
CA VAL A 104 5.52 -23.87 23.05
C VAL A 104 6.27 -23.48 24.31
N LEU A 105 6.93 -22.32 24.28
CA LEU A 105 7.77 -21.82 25.36
C LEU A 105 7.17 -20.53 25.91
N PRO A 106 6.43 -20.58 27.03
CA PRO A 106 6.15 -19.38 27.79
C PRO A 106 7.43 -18.92 28.47
N TYR A 107 7.72 -17.63 28.40
CA TYR A 107 8.82 -17.04 29.18
C TYR A 107 8.45 -15.64 29.67
N ILE A 108 9.14 -15.25 30.73
CA ILE A 108 9.02 -13.94 31.34
C ILE A 108 10.35 -13.23 31.11
N ASP A 109 10.29 -12.03 30.55
CA ASP A 109 11.44 -11.19 30.31
C ASP A 109 11.31 -9.87 31.08
N ASN A 110 12.43 -9.23 31.37
CA ASN A 110 12.49 -7.91 31.97
C ASN A 110 13.06 -6.92 30.96
N VAL A 111 12.17 -6.17 30.31
CA VAL A 111 12.55 -5.14 29.33
C VAL A 111 12.37 -3.78 29.98
N ASN A 112 13.47 -3.04 30.15
CA ASN A 112 13.49 -1.70 30.74
C ASN A 112 12.80 -1.61 32.12
N GLY A 113 12.95 -2.63 32.96
CA GLY A 113 12.36 -2.68 34.30
C GLY A 113 10.89 -3.16 34.34
N SER A 114 10.30 -3.49 33.19
CA SER A 114 8.93 -3.99 33.07
C SER A 114 8.93 -5.50 32.85
N LEU A 115 8.11 -6.22 33.61
CA LEU A 115 8.00 -7.67 33.53
C LEU A 115 7.01 -8.04 32.43
N ILE A 116 7.53 -8.58 31.33
CA ILE A 116 6.77 -8.90 30.14
C ILE A 116 6.61 -10.42 30.05
N PHE A 117 5.39 -10.86 29.82
CA PHE A 117 5.09 -12.25 29.48
C PHE A 117 5.05 -12.41 27.97
N ALA A 118 5.75 -13.42 27.46
CA ALA A 118 5.80 -13.78 26.05
C ALA A 118 5.57 -15.28 25.87
N ILE A 119 5.04 -15.66 24.71
CA ILE A 119 4.88 -17.05 24.32
C ILE A 119 5.52 -17.23 22.94
N SER A 120 6.53 -18.09 22.86
CA SER A 120 7.15 -18.48 21.59
C SER A 120 6.63 -19.84 21.14
N PHE A 121 6.30 -19.93 19.86
CA PHE A 121 5.95 -21.14 19.14
C PHE A 121 7.09 -21.46 18.18
N ALA A 122 7.93 -22.43 18.54
CA ALA A 122 9.00 -22.91 17.68
C ALA A 122 8.51 -24.12 16.89
N LEU A 123 8.19 -23.91 15.62
CA LEU A 123 7.71 -24.89 14.67
C LEU A 123 8.86 -25.35 13.78
N LYS A 124 9.03 -26.67 13.66
CA LYS A 124 9.95 -27.31 12.73
C LYS A 124 9.20 -28.28 11.85
N VAL A 125 9.27 -28.07 10.54
CA VAL A 125 8.66 -28.95 9.53
C VAL A 125 9.75 -29.55 8.68
N ILE A 126 9.71 -30.86 8.51
CA ILE A 126 10.63 -31.62 7.65
C ILE A 126 9.80 -32.32 6.59
N ARG A 127 10.12 -32.07 5.32
CA ARG A 127 9.55 -32.78 4.18
C ARG A 127 10.20 -34.17 4.09
N LEU A 128 9.37 -35.21 4.04
CA LEU A 128 9.77 -36.61 3.93
C LEU A 128 9.45 -37.18 2.53
N GLY A 129 8.40 -36.66 1.88
CA GLY A 129 7.97 -37.04 0.55
C GLY A 129 8.46 -36.08 -0.54
N GLU A 130 9.02 -36.63 -1.63
CA GLU A 130 9.41 -35.86 -2.83
C GLU A 130 8.20 -35.56 -3.72
N GLU A 131 7.19 -36.41 -3.69
CA GLU A 131 5.96 -36.26 -4.46
C GLU A 131 5.14 -35.04 -4.05
N ILE A 132 5.29 -34.57 -2.80
CA ILE A 132 4.59 -33.37 -2.31
C ILE A 132 5.34 -32.07 -2.56
N LYS A 133 6.55 -32.13 -3.13
CA LYS A 133 7.50 -31.02 -3.22
C LYS A 133 6.93 -29.75 -3.84
N ASN A 134 6.06 -29.87 -4.85
CA ASN A 134 5.54 -28.72 -5.59
C ASN A 134 4.02 -28.52 -5.39
N GLY A 135 3.44 -29.20 -4.40
CA GLY A 135 2.02 -29.06 -4.09
C GLY A 135 1.74 -27.87 -3.17
N GLU A 136 0.49 -27.41 -3.18
CA GLU A 136 0.02 -26.39 -2.25
C GLU A 136 -0.10 -27.00 -0.85
N LEU A 137 0.49 -26.35 0.16
CA LEU A 137 0.40 -26.78 1.56
C LEU A 137 0.07 -25.60 2.47
N GLU A 138 -1.04 -25.69 3.19
CA GLU A 138 -1.29 -24.90 4.41
C GLU A 138 -0.96 -25.75 5.64
N LEU A 139 -0.21 -25.22 6.59
CA LEU A 139 0.10 -25.89 7.85
C LEU A 139 -0.01 -24.93 9.02
N TYR A 140 -0.89 -25.22 9.97
CA TYR A 140 -1.13 -24.38 11.14
C TYR A 140 -1.14 -25.19 12.43
N PHE A 141 -0.41 -24.72 13.44
CA PHE A 141 -0.71 -25.05 14.83
C PHE A 141 -1.87 -24.20 15.33
N LYS A 142 -2.81 -24.84 16.02
CA LYS A 142 -3.90 -24.18 16.74
C LYS A 142 -3.72 -24.43 18.24
N GLY A 143 -3.92 -23.38 19.03
CA GLY A 143 -3.88 -23.49 20.48
C GLY A 143 -4.70 -22.41 21.17
N ALA A 144 -5.11 -22.70 22.41
CA ALA A 144 -5.77 -21.74 23.28
C ALA A 144 -5.15 -21.79 24.68
N LEU A 145 -5.04 -20.63 25.32
CA LEU A 145 -4.57 -20.47 26.70
C LEU A 145 -5.59 -19.64 27.49
N SER A 146 -5.94 -20.10 28.69
CA SER A 146 -6.88 -19.40 29.58
C SER A 146 -6.12 -18.67 30.69
N TYR A 147 -6.05 -17.35 30.60
CA TYR A 147 -5.46 -16.47 31.62
C TYR A 147 -5.99 -15.05 31.44
N ASN A 148 -6.73 -14.51 32.43
CA ASN A 148 -7.41 -13.19 32.31
C ASN A 148 -8.26 -13.01 31.03
N GLY A 149 -8.78 -14.12 30.49
CA GLY A 149 -9.42 -14.21 29.19
C GLY A 149 -8.99 -15.47 28.45
N MET A 150 -9.60 -15.72 27.29
CA MET A 150 -9.20 -16.81 26.41
C MET A 150 -8.35 -16.25 25.28
N HIS A 151 -7.10 -16.70 25.20
CA HIS A 151 -6.15 -16.32 24.18
C HIS A 151 -6.03 -17.44 23.16
N ASN A 152 -6.44 -17.20 21.92
CA ASN A 152 -6.33 -18.17 20.84
C ASN A 152 -5.18 -17.79 19.91
N PHE A 153 -4.49 -18.82 19.43
CA PHE A 153 -3.34 -18.71 18.56
C PHE A 153 -3.52 -19.65 17.38
N VAL A 154 -3.32 -19.12 16.18
CA VAL A 154 -3.10 -19.92 14.97
C VAL A 154 -1.78 -19.45 14.39
N VAL A 155 -0.80 -20.34 14.30
CA VAL A 155 0.55 -20.02 13.79
C VAL A 155 0.99 -21.08 12.80
N GLY A 156 1.69 -20.69 11.76
CA GLY A 156 2.26 -21.62 10.79
C GLY A 156 2.47 -20.96 9.46
N PHE A 157 2.51 -21.73 8.39
CA PHE A 157 2.89 -21.23 7.08
C PHE A 157 2.03 -21.76 5.94
N TYR A 158 2.16 -21.09 4.81
CA TYR A 158 1.58 -21.45 3.53
C TYR A 158 2.68 -21.56 2.47
N SER A 159 2.65 -22.65 1.69
CA SER A 159 3.44 -22.86 0.49
C SER A 159 2.51 -22.86 -0.72
N PRO A 160 2.69 -21.95 -1.70
CA PRO A 160 1.84 -21.89 -2.89
C PRO A 160 1.98 -23.12 -3.80
N PRO A 161 1.01 -23.38 -4.68
CA PRO A 161 1.17 -24.40 -5.71
C PRO A 161 2.31 -24.07 -6.67
N ASN A 162 3.06 -25.10 -7.08
CA ASN A 162 4.24 -25.03 -7.96
C ASN A 162 5.48 -24.33 -7.37
N GLU A 163 5.43 -23.92 -6.11
CA GLU A 163 6.60 -23.51 -5.34
C GLU A 163 7.22 -24.72 -4.64
N GLU A 164 8.54 -24.74 -4.48
CA GLU A 164 9.20 -25.78 -3.72
C GLU A 164 8.82 -25.67 -2.24
N LEU A 165 8.12 -26.67 -1.72
CA LEU A 165 7.97 -26.86 -0.28
C LEU A 165 9.36 -27.11 0.32
N PRO A 166 9.79 -26.31 1.32
CA PRO A 166 11.14 -26.41 1.86
C PRO A 166 11.39 -27.81 2.42
N ARG A 167 12.61 -28.32 2.21
CA ARG A 167 13.05 -29.59 2.79
C ARG A 167 12.98 -29.55 4.32
N GLU A 168 13.37 -28.40 4.87
CA GLU A 168 13.24 -28.08 6.29
C GLU A 168 12.79 -26.62 6.44
N LEU A 169 11.77 -26.39 7.24
CA LEU A 169 11.37 -25.05 7.67
C LEU A 169 11.50 -24.97 9.18
N ARG A 170 12.18 -23.92 9.67
CA ARG A 170 12.11 -23.52 11.07
C ARG A 170 11.41 -22.18 11.14
N GLU A 171 10.35 -22.13 11.91
CA GLU A 171 9.58 -20.92 12.12
C GLU A 171 9.47 -20.69 13.62
N VAL A 172 9.84 -19.51 14.10
CA VAL A 172 9.65 -19.11 15.49
C VAL A 172 8.76 -17.89 15.51
N ILE A 173 7.53 -18.09 15.98
CA ILE A 173 6.57 -16.99 16.18
C ILE A 173 6.46 -16.70 17.66
N THR A 174 6.78 -15.49 18.08
CA THR A 174 6.62 -15.02 19.46
C THR A 174 5.53 -13.98 19.55
N VAL A 175 4.59 -14.20 20.46
CA VAL A 175 3.53 -13.25 20.79
C VAL A 175 3.81 -12.68 22.17
N VAL A 176 3.83 -11.35 22.25
CA VAL A 176 3.95 -10.60 23.50
C VAL A 176 2.62 -9.90 23.77
N PRO A 177 1.70 -10.53 24.50
CA PRO A 177 0.33 -10.02 24.69
C PRO A 177 0.20 -8.88 25.70
N TYR A 178 1.28 -8.49 26.40
CA TYR A 178 1.28 -7.43 27.42
C TYR A 178 0.20 -7.58 28.51
N LEU A 179 0.01 -8.77 29.06
CA LEU A 179 -1.07 -9.10 30.02
C LEU A 179 -1.18 -8.17 31.26
N LEU A 180 -0.09 -7.51 31.63
CA LEU A 180 0.00 -6.64 32.81
C LEU A 180 -0.05 -5.14 32.47
N TYR A 181 -0.12 -4.78 31.19
CA TYR A 181 -0.03 -3.41 30.70
C TYR A 181 -1.15 -3.13 29.70
N ASP A 182 -1.63 -1.89 29.66
CA ASP A 182 -2.60 -1.45 28.66
C ASP A 182 -1.86 -1.11 27.35
N LYS A 183 -1.43 -2.17 26.64
CA LYS A 183 -0.65 -2.08 25.41
C LYS A 183 -1.06 -3.19 24.44
N ASP A 184 -1.09 -2.86 23.16
CA ASP A 184 -1.35 -3.82 22.08
C ASP A 184 -0.27 -4.90 21.98
N PRO A 185 -0.62 -6.11 21.50
CA PRO A 185 0.33 -7.20 21.39
C PRO A 185 1.47 -6.89 20.39
N GLU A 186 2.67 -7.37 20.68
CA GLU A 186 3.78 -7.42 19.71
C GLU A 186 3.97 -8.82 19.17
N PHE A 187 4.43 -8.89 17.92
CA PHE A 187 4.66 -10.13 17.20
C PHE A 187 6.08 -10.16 16.65
N TYR A 188 6.75 -11.28 16.83
CA TYR A 188 8.08 -11.55 16.27
C TYR A 188 7.97 -12.82 15.45
N ILE A 189 8.33 -12.76 14.18
CA ILE A 189 8.24 -13.87 13.25
C ILE A 189 9.64 -14.08 12.69
N ASN A 190 10.26 -15.21 13.01
CA ASN A 190 11.51 -15.67 12.41
C ASN A 190 11.20 -16.85 11.49
N VAL A 191 11.66 -16.79 10.25
CA VAL A 191 11.49 -17.86 9.25
C VAL A 191 12.86 -18.21 8.70
N GLU A 192 13.24 -19.48 8.78
CA GLU A 192 14.50 -20.04 8.27
C GLU A 192 14.18 -21.26 7.37
N PRO A 193 13.91 -21.04 6.07
CA PRO A 193 13.59 -22.09 5.13
C PRO A 193 14.86 -22.68 4.47
N VAL A 194 14.88 -24.00 4.29
CA VAL A 194 15.94 -24.71 3.58
C VAL A 194 15.35 -25.40 2.36
N PHE A 195 15.63 -24.84 1.18
CA PHE A 195 15.27 -25.41 -0.12
C PHE A 195 16.44 -26.17 -0.74
N GLU A 196 16.16 -27.04 -1.71
CA GLU A 196 17.17 -27.78 -2.45
C GLU A 196 17.60 -27.05 -3.74
N ASN A 197 16.67 -26.38 -4.42
CA ASN A 197 16.91 -25.76 -5.72
C ASN A 197 16.71 -24.23 -5.71
N GLY A 198 17.48 -23.52 -4.89
CA GLY A 198 17.46 -22.05 -4.83
C GLY A 198 16.51 -21.51 -3.76
N TYR A 199 15.67 -20.54 -4.10
CA TYR A 199 14.68 -19.97 -3.18
C TYR A 199 13.28 -20.11 -3.78
N SER A 200 12.30 -20.30 -2.90
CA SER A 200 10.88 -20.39 -3.26
C SER A 200 10.04 -19.47 -2.40
N ASN A 201 8.82 -19.20 -2.85
CA ASN A 201 7.90 -18.31 -2.12
C ASN A 201 7.25 -19.03 -0.94
N LEU A 202 7.04 -18.32 0.16
CA LEU A 202 6.39 -18.83 1.36
C LEU A 202 5.61 -17.71 2.05
N SER A 203 4.59 -18.06 2.83
CA SER A 203 3.94 -17.10 3.71
C SER A 203 3.92 -17.57 5.16
N ALA A 204 4.34 -16.72 6.09
CA ALA A 204 4.08 -16.92 7.51
C ALA A 204 2.69 -16.38 7.87
N VAL A 205 1.97 -17.12 8.70
CA VAL A 205 0.61 -16.82 9.11
C VAL A 205 0.55 -16.83 10.63
N LEU A 206 0.12 -15.72 11.20
CA LEU A 206 -0.13 -15.56 12.61
C LEU A 206 -1.52 -14.98 12.82
N GLN A 207 -2.34 -15.65 13.62
CA GLN A 207 -3.57 -15.13 14.16
C GLN A 207 -3.51 -15.20 15.68
N TYR A 208 -3.79 -14.07 16.33
CA TYR A 208 -3.92 -13.97 17.76
C TYR A 208 -5.26 -13.32 18.08
N SER A 209 -6.07 -13.97 18.92
CA SER A 209 -7.32 -13.38 19.39
C SER A 209 -7.46 -13.48 20.90
N ASN A 210 -7.92 -12.40 21.51
CA ASN A 210 -8.49 -12.40 22.86
C ASN A 210 -9.75 -11.55 22.85
N ARG A 211 -9.65 -10.25 23.17
CA ARG A 211 -10.74 -9.28 22.99
C ARG A 211 -10.91 -8.86 21.55
N GLU A 212 -9.79 -8.61 20.87
CA GLU A 212 -9.72 -8.29 19.45
C GLU A 212 -9.02 -9.43 18.71
N LYS A 213 -9.30 -9.56 17.41
CA LYS A 213 -8.67 -10.54 16.51
C LYS A 213 -7.62 -9.79 15.68
N HIS A 214 -6.37 -10.16 15.87
CA HIS A 214 -5.24 -9.72 15.06
C HIS A 214 -4.83 -10.86 14.15
N LYS A 215 -4.66 -10.58 12.86
CA LYS A 215 -4.10 -11.52 11.90
C LYS A 215 -3.02 -10.82 11.10
N VAL A 216 -1.84 -11.42 11.08
CA VAL A 216 -0.68 -11.00 10.30
C VAL A 216 -0.41 -12.12 9.31
N ILE A 217 -0.34 -11.79 8.03
CA ILE A 217 0.24 -12.66 7.01
C ILE A 217 1.47 -11.94 6.47
N ILE A 218 2.58 -12.66 6.35
CA ILE A 218 3.81 -12.15 5.74
C ILE A 218 4.13 -13.05 4.56
N ASP A 219 4.09 -12.52 3.36
CA ASP A 219 4.48 -13.22 2.14
C ASP A 219 5.93 -12.86 1.81
N TYR A 220 6.78 -13.87 1.67
CA TYR A 220 8.20 -13.75 1.36
C TYR A 220 8.45 -14.18 -0.09
N LEU A 221 8.95 -13.25 -0.92
CA LEU A 221 9.06 -13.40 -2.37
C LEU A 221 10.48 -13.03 -2.86
N PRO A 222 11.43 -13.99 -2.92
CA PRO A 222 11.36 -15.36 -2.41
C PRO A 222 11.73 -15.43 -0.91
N ALA A 223 11.43 -16.55 -0.25
CA ALA A 223 11.71 -16.73 1.17
C ALA A 223 13.20 -17.01 1.45
N VAL A 224 13.77 -16.24 2.37
CA VAL A 224 15.11 -16.44 2.94
C VAL A 224 15.05 -16.36 4.46
N ASP A 225 16.17 -16.58 5.13
CA ASP A 225 16.28 -16.39 6.58
C ASP A 225 15.97 -14.93 6.95
N THR A 226 14.81 -14.72 7.56
CA THR A 226 14.24 -13.39 7.82
C THR A 226 13.54 -13.34 9.18
N LEU A 227 13.88 -12.31 9.97
CA LEU A 227 13.26 -11.93 11.22
C LEU A 227 12.48 -10.63 11.04
N ILE A 228 11.19 -10.66 11.36
CA ILE A 228 10.32 -9.49 11.33
C ILE A 228 9.67 -9.31 12.70
N LYS A 229 9.80 -8.09 13.22
CA LYS A 229 9.03 -7.59 14.35
C LYS A 229 7.91 -6.71 13.85
N VAL A 230 6.69 -7.03 14.26
CA VAL A 230 5.48 -6.24 14.02
C VAL A 230 4.95 -5.74 15.35
N SER A 231 4.78 -4.43 15.47
CA SER A 231 4.31 -3.78 16.70
C SER A 231 3.18 -2.79 16.37
N PRO A 232 1.92 -3.25 16.33
CA PRO A 232 0.78 -2.35 16.20
C PRO A 232 0.60 -1.51 17.47
N ASN A 233 0.08 -0.30 17.30
CA ASN A 233 -0.42 0.54 18.38
C ASN A 233 -1.71 1.21 17.89
N LEU A 234 -2.83 0.62 18.27
CA LEU A 234 -4.18 0.99 17.89
C LEU A 234 -4.57 2.36 18.47
N ALA A 235 -4.15 2.67 19.70
CA ALA A 235 -4.43 3.96 20.32
C ALA A 235 -3.82 5.14 19.54
N LEU A 236 -2.68 4.91 18.88
CA LEU A 236 -1.99 5.91 18.07
C LEU A 236 -2.17 5.70 16.55
N ASN A 237 -2.97 4.71 16.15
CA ASN A 237 -3.12 4.29 14.75
C ASN A 237 -1.78 4.14 14.02
N SER A 238 -0.84 3.45 14.65
CA SER A 238 0.52 3.27 14.13
C SER A 238 0.91 1.81 14.05
N LEU A 239 1.78 1.50 13.11
CA LEU A 239 2.38 0.20 12.91
C LEU A 239 3.90 0.38 12.84
N SER A 240 4.61 -0.20 13.79
CA SER A 240 6.08 -0.24 13.74
C SER A 240 6.54 -1.59 13.20
N LEU A 241 7.53 -1.53 12.32
CA LEU A 241 8.12 -2.68 11.64
C LEU A 241 9.64 -2.61 11.79
N ALA A 242 10.24 -3.73 12.18
CA ALA A 242 11.68 -3.93 12.08
C ALA A 242 11.94 -5.26 11.38
N ILE A 243 12.88 -5.26 10.45
CA ILE A 243 13.21 -6.38 9.57
C ILE A 243 14.72 -6.57 9.60
N GLU A 244 15.13 -7.81 9.83
CA GLU A 244 16.51 -8.27 9.71
C GLU A 244 16.49 -9.53 8.84
N ARG A 245 17.33 -9.59 7.81
CA ARG A 245 17.35 -10.71 6.85
C ARG A 245 18.77 -11.09 6.44
N MET A 246 18.92 -12.31 5.93
CA MET A 246 20.19 -12.77 5.37
C MET A 246 20.58 -12.01 4.09
N ALA A 247 21.86 -11.68 3.99
CA ALA A 247 22.47 -11.02 2.85
C ALA A 247 22.49 -11.87 1.57
N GLY A 248 22.20 -11.27 0.41
CA GLY A 248 22.62 -11.83 -0.89
C GLY A 248 21.50 -12.23 -1.85
N ALA A 249 20.24 -12.25 -1.41
CA ALA A 249 19.08 -12.35 -2.29
C ALA A 249 18.28 -11.04 -2.28
N GLU A 250 17.73 -10.62 -3.41
CA GLU A 250 16.65 -9.62 -3.42
C GLU A 250 15.38 -10.29 -2.92
N GLU A 251 14.73 -9.67 -1.94
CA GLU A 251 13.51 -10.17 -1.31
C GLU A 251 12.47 -9.06 -1.33
N THR A 252 11.27 -9.41 -1.79
CA THR A 252 10.07 -8.60 -1.63
C THR A 252 9.26 -9.19 -0.50
N ILE A 253 8.87 -8.36 0.46
CA ILE A 253 8.06 -8.78 1.61
C ILE A 253 6.71 -8.08 1.53
N ARG A 254 5.63 -8.83 1.60
CA ARG A 254 4.29 -8.29 1.73
C ARG A 254 3.71 -8.63 3.09
N ILE A 255 3.34 -7.61 3.86
CA ILE A 255 2.74 -7.73 5.18
C ILE A 255 1.27 -7.34 5.09
N ARG A 256 0.38 -8.28 5.36
CA ARG A 256 -1.07 -8.06 5.45
C ARG A 256 -1.49 -8.14 6.91
N TYR A 257 -1.88 -7.00 7.46
CA TYR A 257 -2.43 -6.91 8.80
C TYR A 257 -3.95 -6.75 8.73
N TYR A 258 -4.65 -7.64 9.42
CA TYR A 258 -6.10 -7.58 9.61
C TYR A 258 -6.39 -7.39 11.11
N GLY A 259 -7.06 -6.29 11.42
CA GLY A 259 -7.49 -5.92 12.77
C GLY A 259 -8.61 -4.90 12.67
N ASN A 260 -8.57 -3.85 13.49
CA ASN A 260 -9.50 -2.71 13.34
C ASN A 260 -9.36 -1.98 12.00
N THR A 261 -8.16 -2.02 11.40
CA THR A 261 -7.88 -1.54 10.05
C THR A 261 -7.16 -2.64 9.29
N ASN A 262 -7.59 -2.88 8.05
CA ASN A 262 -6.98 -3.86 7.16
C ASN A 262 -6.00 -3.15 6.23
N VAL A 263 -4.72 -3.45 6.38
CA VAL A 263 -3.63 -2.80 5.64
C VAL A 263 -2.75 -3.85 4.99
N SER A 264 -2.42 -3.65 3.73
CA SER A 264 -1.39 -4.38 3.00
C SER A 264 -0.22 -3.46 2.74
N LEU A 265 0.98 -3.91 3.12
CA LEU A 265 2.24 -3.23 2.91
C LEU A 265 3.11 -4.12 2.04
N THR A 266 3.59 -3.64 0.89
CA THR A 266 4.56 -4.36 0.07
C THR A 266 5.88 -3.58 0.08
N LEU A 267 6.94 -4.24 0.48
CA LEU A 267 8.30 -3.70 0.55
C LEU A 267 9.16 -4.37 -0.54
N GLU A 268 9.84 -3.55 -1.33
CA GLU A 268 10.71 -3.99 -2.43
C GLU A 268 12.13 -3.46 -2.23
N GLY A 269 13.15 -4.23 -2.62
CA GLY A 269 14.55 -3.80 -2.50
C GLY A 269 15.05 -3.68 -1.06
N ILE A 270 14.54 -4.55 -0.17
CA ILE A 270 14.79 -4.49 1.27
C ILE A 270 16.29 -4.70 1.57
N PRO A 271 16.96 -3.84 2.36
CA PRO A 271 18.35 -4.07 2.79
C PRO A 271 18.46 -5.21 3.82
N GLN A 272 19.66 -5.51 4.31
CA GLN A 272 19.84 -6.53 5.38
C GLN A 272 19.09 -6.18 6.66
N GLU A 273 19.11 -4.90 7.04
CA GLU A 273 18.44 -4.39 8.22
C GLU A 273 17.65 -3.14 7.84
N MET A 274 16.38 -3.09 8.23
CA MET A 274 15.59 -1.87 8.17
C MET A 274 14.60 -1.79 9.34
N ALA A 275 14.42 -0.60 9.87
CA ALA A 275 13.42 -0.35 10.90
C ALA A 275 12.72 0.98 10.64
N PHE A 276 11.39 0.96 10.68
CA PHE A 276 10.55 2.12 10.46
C PHE A 276 9.21 2.02 11.19
N THR A 277 8.57 3.17 11.34
CA THR A 277 7.22 3.30 11.88
C THR A 277 6.37 4.02 10.85
N ILE A 278 5.16 3.53 10.67
CA ILE A 278 4.11 4.23 9.94
C ILE A 278 3.01 4.63 10.91
N LYS A 279 2.54 5.87 10.81
CA LYS A 279 1.39 6.38 11.53
C LYS A 279 0.35 6.87 10.54
N PHE A 280 -0.91 6.51 10.80
CA PHE A 280 -2.05 6.88 9.98
C PHE A 280 -3.10 7.57 10.85
N MET A 281 -3.58 8.75 10.48
CA MET A 281 -4.78 9.36 11.05
C MET A 281 -5.64 9.85 9.89
N GLU A 282 -6.86 10.33 10.18
CA GLU A 282 -7.87 10.70 9.18
C GLU A 282 -7.29 11.43 7.96
N SER A 283 -6.52 12.49 8.17
CA SER A 283 -5.89 13.29 7.12
C SER A 283 -4.37 13.27 7.16
N TYR A 284 -3.75 12.27 7.79
CA TYR A 284 -2.33 12.31 8.10
C TYR A 284 -1.66 10.96 7.92
N PHE A 285 -0.56 10.98 7.19
CA PHE A 285 0.38 9.89 7.04
C PHE A 285 1.75 10.35 7.51
N GLU A 286 2.43 9.53 8.29
CA GLU A 286 3.82 9.75 8.64
C GLU A 286 4.60 8.46 8.59
N TYR A 287 5.72 8.51 7.87
CA TYR A 287 6.74 7.47 7.84
C TYR A 287 7.99 8.00 8.54
N LYS A 288 8.53 7.23 9.48
CA LYS A 288 9.82 7.51 10.13
C LYS A 288 10.69 6.27 10.10
N ALA A 289 11.92 6.42 9.65
CA ALA A 289 12.90 5.35 9.59
C ALA A 289 14.18 5.68 10.37
N SER A 290 14.89 4.62 10.71
CA SER A 290 16.24 4.69 11.30
C SER A 290 17.26 5.27 10.32
N ASP A 291 17.15 4.97 9.04
CA ASP A 291 17.99 5.53 7.98
C ASP A 291 17.22 5.73 6.67
N GLU A 292 17.90 6.21 5.63
CA GLU A 292 17.39 6.17 4.26
C GLU A 292 17.60 4.77 3.65
N PHE A 293 16.67 4.33 2.82
CA PHE A 293 16.75 3.03 2.16
C PHE A 293 16.50 3.16 0.67
N ASN A 294 17.33 2.50 -0.14
CA ASN A 294 17.05 2.27 -1.56
C ASN A 294 16.01 1.14 -1.71
N ALA A 295 14.87 1.32 -1.07
CA ALA A 295 13.74 0.41 -1.04
C ALA A 295 12.47 1.19 -1.42
N SER A 296 11.44 0.46 -1.84
CA SER A 296 10.11 1.03 -2.10
C SER A 296 9.11 0.45 -1.12
N LEU A 297 8.14 1.27 -0.71
CA LEU A 297 7.00 0.88 0.11
C LEU A 297 5.71 1.19 -0.65
N ILE A 298 4.91 0.17 -0.87
CA ILE A 298 3.55 0.26 -1.40
C ILE A 298 2.59 -0.01 -0.25
N ILE A 299 1.58 0.85 -0.10
CA ILE A 299 0.55 0.76 0.92
C ILE A 299 -0.79 0.68 0.20
N GLU A 300 -1.49 -0.42 0.45
CA GLU A 300 -2.83 -0.65 -0.06
C GLU A 300 -3.77 -0.83 1.14
N LEU A 301 -4.80 -0.01 1.18
CA LEU A 301 -5.87 -0.19 2.16
C LEU A 301 -6.87 -1.16 1.57
N LEU A 302 -7.04 -2.31 2.23
CA LEU A 302 -7.82 -3.40 1.68
C LEU A 302 -9.30 -2.99 1.58
N GLY A 303 -9.84 -2.98 0.36
CA GLY A 303 -11.21 -2.53 0.06
C GLY A 303 -11.30 -1.10 -0.50
N MET A 304 -10.16 -0.50 -0.85
CA MET A 304 -10.09 0.82 -1.48
C MET A 304 -9.41 0.78 -2.85
N ASP A 305 -9.81 1.72 -3.71
CA ASP A 305 -9.27 1.90 -5.06
C ASP A 305 -8.14 2.95 -5.10
N ILE A 306 -7.41 3.18 -4.00
CA ILE A 306 -6.18 4.00 -4.03
C ILE A 306 -5.05 3.26 -3.32
N CYS A 307 -3.87 3.44 -3.89
CA CYS A 307 -2.60 2.97 -3.40
C CYS A 307 -1.64 4.16 -3.20
N MET A 308 -0.79 4.03 -2.19
CA MET A 308 0.32 4.95 -1.96
C MET A 308 1.62 4.20 -2.23
N LYS A 309 2.51 4.78 -3.03
CA LYS A 309 3.87 4.26 -3.25
C LYS A 309 4.89 5.32 -2.88
N ILE A 310 5.88 4.90 -2.08
CA ILE A 310 7.04 5.71 -1.72
C ILE A 310 8.25 4.97 -2.28
N GLU A 311 8.93 5.57 -3.24
CA GLU A 311 10.18 5.05 -3.78
C GLU A 311 11.35 5.79 -3.16
N TYR A 312 12.42 5.05 -2.84
CA TYR A 312 13.55 5.55 -2.07
C TYR A 312 13.08 6.10 -0.71
N LEU A 313 12.85 5.18 0.23
CA LEU A 313 12.34 5.48 1.56
C LEU A 313 13.24 6.50 2.30
N PRO A 314 12.73 7.70 2.62
CA PRO A 314 13.48 8.72 3.33
C PRO A 314 13.54 8.43 4.83
N ARG A 315 14.34 9.16 5.61
CA ARG A 315 14.28 9.03 7.08
C ARG A 315 12.96 9.52 7.68
N HIS A 316 12.31 10.48 7.01
CA HIS A 316 11.04 11.04 7.46
C HIS A 316 10.23 11.53 6.25
N LEU A 317 8.98 11.08 6.16
CA LEU A 317 7.97 11.60 5.24
C LEU A 317 6.71 11.92 6.04
N ILE A 318 6.12 13.08 5.80
CA ILE A 318 4.76 13.43 6.24
C ILE A 318 3.96 13.74 4.99
N ALA A 319 2.75 13.19 4.91
CA ALA A 319 1.74 13.64 3.97
C ALA A 319 0.47 13.94 4.77
N GLN A 320 0.01 15.18 4.73
CA GLN A 320 -1.13 15.66 5.48
C GLN A 320 -2.10 16.37 4.56
N LEU A 321 -3.37 15.98 4.58
CA LEU A 321 -4.41 16.80 3.96
C LEU A 321 -4.79 17.94 4.88
N ALA A 322 -4.84 19.14 4.29
CA ALA A 322 -5.20 20.37 4.98
C ALA A 322 -6.56 20.93 4.53
N GLY A 323 -7.45 20.06 4.04
CA GLY A 323 -8.78 20.42 3.53
C GLY A 323 -9.09 19.74 2.20
N GLU A 324 -10.24 20.10 1.61
CA GLU A 324 -10.57 19.69 0.24
C GLU A 324 -9.56 20.30 -0.74
N GLY A 325 -9.01 19.47 -1.63
CA GLY A 325 -8.09 19.95 -2.65
C GLY A 325 -6.75 20.49 -2.13
N GLN A 326 -6.28 20.07 -0.94
CA GLN A 326 -4.96 20.49 -0.45
C GLN A 326 -4.20 19.37 0.25
N ILE A 327 -2.94 19.18 -0.13
CA ILE A 327 -1.99 18.27 0.53
C ILE A 327 -0.69 19.00 0.87
N TYR A 328 -0.27 18.88 2.12
CA TYR A 328 1.05 19.21 2.61
C TYR A 328 1.91 17.96 2.62
N ILE A 329 3.13 18.06 2.10
CA ILE A 329 4.09 16.97 2.12
C ILE A 329 5.42 17.51 2.62
N PHE A 330 6.02 16.78 3.54
CA PHE A 330 7.38 17.02 3.99
C PHE A 330 8.22 15.77 3.75
N VAL A 331 9.39 15.96 3.15
CA VAL A 331 10.38 14.89 3.00
C VAL A 331 11.77 15.44 3.29
N ASN A 332 12.53 14.72 4.10
CA ASN A 332 13.89 15.15 4.47
C ASN A 332 14.99 14.73 3.48
N GLN A 333 14.65 14.10 2.34
CA GLN A 333 15.60 13.58 1.35
C GLN A 333 15.15 13.78 -0.11
N ARG A 334 16.01 14.37 -0.94
CA ARG A 334 15.69 14.73 -2.34
C ARG A 334 15.33 13.56 -3.25
N LYS A 335 15.83 12.35 -2.99
CA LYS A 335 15.67 11.23 -3.94
C LYS A 335 14.30 10.57 -3.89
N THR A 336 13.50 10.86 -2.86
CA THR A 336 12.21 10.21 -2.67
C THR A 336 11.21 10.62 -3.73
N ARG A 337 10.48 9.63 -4.25
CA ARG A 337 9.31 9.85 -5.09
C ARG A 337 8.07 9.35 -4.35
N PHE A 338 7.10 10.22 -4.17
CA PHE A 338 5.82 9.96 -3.54
C PHE A 338 4.73 9.89 -4.60
N ILE A 339 3.96 8.81 -4.60
CA ILE A 339 2.93 8.54 -5.60
C ILE A 339 1.64 8.18 -4.86
N LEU A 340 0.55 8.82 -5.24
CA LEU A 340 -0.81 8.44 -4.93
C LEU A 340 -1.51 8.13 -6.24
N ALA A 341 -2.10 6.95 -6.37
CA ALA A 341 -2.76 6.56 -7.60
C ALA A 341 -3.95 5.63 -7.35
N ASP A 342 -4.88 5.58 -8.29
CA ASP A 342 -5.95 4.57 -8.29
C ASP A 342 -5.43 3.18 -8.67
N ASN A 343 -4.42 3.15 -9.54
CA ASN A 343 -3.68 1.96 -9.95
C ASN A 343 -2.20 2.34 -10.21
N LEU A 344 -1.25 1.55 -9.73
CA LEU A 344 0.19 1.85 -9.91
C LEU A 344 0.71 1.56 -11.32
N GLU A 345 0.10 0.64 -12.06
CA GLU A 345 0.54 0.23 -13.40
C GLU A 345 -0.11 1.09 -14.48
N GLU A 346 -1.43 1.25 -14.41
CA GLU A 346 -2.23 2.02 -15.37
C GLU A 346 -3.13 3.03 -14.65
N PRO A 347 -2.57 4.12 -14.08
CA PRO A 347 -3.36 5.08 -13.34
C PRO A 347 -4.31 5.85 -14.26
N THR A 348 -5.60 5.87 -13.92
CA THR A 348 -6.53 6.86 -14.48
C THR A 348 -6.46 8.17 -13.71
N MET A 349 -6.08 8.10 -12.43
CA MET A 349 -5.90 9.25 -11.56
C MET A 349 -4.62 9.06 -10.75
N SER A 350 -3.69 10.02 -10.83
CA SER A 350 -2.48 9.97 -10.02
C SER A 350 -1.93 11.35 -9.69
N LEU A 351 -1.35 11.43 -8.49
CA LEU A 351 -0.48 12.50 -8.05
C LEU A 351 0.91 11.91 -7.83
N THR A 352 1.90 12.41 -8.54
CA THR A 352 3.31 12.04 -8.37
C THR A 352 4.12 13.26 -8.00
N ILE A 353 4.90 13.13 -6.93
CA ILE A 353 5.81 14.16 -6.45
C ILE A 353 7.19 13.56 -6.33
N GLY A 354 8.14 14.12 -7.07
CA GLY A 354 9.53 13.69 -7.09
C GLY A 354 10.48 14.84 -6.78
N ASN A 355 11.73 14.49 -6.48
CA ASN A 355 12.79 15.44 -6.17
C ASN A 355 12.45 16.38 -4.98
N LEU A 356 11.66 15.89 -4.02
CA LEU A 356 11.21 16.67 -2.88
C LEU A 356 12.29 16.71 -1.79
N SER A 357 12.76 17.90 -1.43
CA SER A 357 13.38 18.14 -0.12
C SER A 357 12.63 19.24 0.59
N GLY A 358 12.45 19.11 1.90
CA GLY A 358 11.73 20.09 2.69
C GLY A 358 10.22 19.93 2.53
N GLU A 359 9.54 21.06 2.54
CA GLU A 359 8.08 21.14 2.53
C GLU A 359 7.57 21.49 1.13
N ALA A 360 6.42 20.93 0.77
CA ALA A 360 5.63 21.30 -0.39
C ALA A 360 4.14 21.31 -0.01
N ILE A 361 3.41 22.27 -0.56
CA ILE A 361 1.96 22.37 -0.47
C ILE A 361 1.42 22.34 -1.89
N LEU A 362 0.58 21.36 -2.17
CA LEU A 362 -0.16 21.31 -3.42
C LEU A 362 -1.62 21.58 -3.13
N ARG A 363 -2.23 22.41 -3.97
CA ARG A 363 -3.61 22.86 -3.88
C ARG A 363 -4.26 22.66 -5.25
N TRP A 364 -5.51 22.22 -5.29
CA TRP A 364 -6.23 22.02 -6.53
C TRP A 364 -7.73 22.14 -6.37
N MET A 365 -8.38 22.57 -7.44
CA MET A 365 -9.80 22.47 -7.68
C MET A 365 -9.99 22.19 -9.16
N VAL A 366 -10.63 21.08 -9.53
CA VAL A 366 -10.78 20.70 -10.94
C VAL A 366 -12.26 20.73 -11.31
N GLY A 367 -12.58 21.54 -12.31
CA GLY A 367 -13.94 21.72 -12.82
C GLY A 367 -13.93 22.62 -14.05
N SER A 368 -15.12 23.14 -14.42
CA SER A 368 -15.23 24.16 -15.48
C SER A 368 -14.51 25.45 -15.08
N GLU A 369 -14.54 25.77 -13.80
CA GLU A 369 -13.61 26.69 -13.15
C GLU A 369 -12.69 25.86 -12.27
N GLY A 370 -11.41 26.15 -12.27
CA GLY A 370 -10.45 25.36 -11.53
C GLY A 370 -9.10 26.04 -11.40
N PHE A 371 -8.27 25.48 -10.53
CA PHE A 371 -6.89 25.91 -10.36
C PHE A 371 -6.02 24.76 -9.87
N ILE A 372 -4.71 24.91 -10.07
CA ILE A 372 -3.68 24.11 -9.42
C ILE A 372 -2.60 25.07 -8.92
N GLY A 373 -2.31 24.98 -7.62
CA GLY A 373 -1.24 25.71 -6.97
C GLY A 373 -0.20 24.75 -6.40
N ILE A 374 1.07 25.05 -6.60
CA ILE A 374 2.17 24.32 -6.00
C ILE A 374 3.12 25.33 -5.36
N ASP A 375 3.30 25.21 -4.06
CA ASP A 375 4.35 25.90 -3.31
C ASP A 375 5.36 24.85 -2.84
N GLY A 376 6.64 25.06 -3.08
CA GLY A 376 7.64 24.08 -2.69
C GLY A 376 9.06 24.50 -2.99
N MET A 377 10.02 23.62 -2.71
CA MET A 377 11.41 23.93 -2.99
C MET A 377 11.74 23.84 -4.49
N LYS A 378 12.68 24.68 -4.93
CA LYS A 378 13.26 24.62 -6.28
C LYS A 378 13.80 23.21 -6.57
N GLY A 379 13.37 22.66 -7.70
CA GLY A 379 13.67 21.31 -8.18
C GLY A 379 12.50 20.33 -8.06
N LEU A 380 11.43 20.68 -7.35
CA LEU A 380 10.25 19.82 -7.18
C LEU A 380 9.67 19.39 -8.53
N GLN A 381 9.45 18.10 -8.70
CA GLN A 381 8.72 17.54 -9.83
C GLN A 381 7.32 17.19 -9.37
N ALA A 382 6.30 17.74 -10.03
CA ALA A 382 4.91 17.43 -9.75
C ALA A 382 4.21 16.99 -11.03
N GLU A 383 3.57 15.84 -10.99
CA GLU A 383 2.67 15.36 -12.01
C GLU A 383 1.29 15.11 -11.40
N LEU A 384 0.26 15.72 -11.99
CA LEU A 384 -1.12 15.41 -11.69
C LEU A 384 -1.78 14.91 -12.97
N LYS A 385 -2.41 13.74 -12.90
CA LYS A 385 -3.11 13.10 -14.00
C LYS A 385 -4.51 12.74 -13.55
N MET A 386 -5.51 13.02 -14.38
CA MET A 386 -6.90 12.66 -14.13
C MET A 386 -7.60 12.40 -15.46
N ASN A 387 -8.14 11.20 -15.64
CA ASN A 387 -8.92 10.79 -16.79
C ASN A 387 -10.28 10.30 -16.32
N MET A 388 -11.32 11.12 -16.50
CA MET A 388 -12.66 10.85 -15.98
C MET A 388 -13.73 11.17 -17.03
N ASN A 389 -14.38 10.14 -17.56
CA ASN A 389 -15.45 10.27 -18.56
C ASN A 389 -15.03 11.18 -19.74
N GLU A 390 -15.54 12.40 -19.72
CA GLU A 390 -15.43 13.45 -20.73
C GLU A 390 -14.21 14.37 -20.49
N LEU A 391 -13.64 14.34 -19.28
CA LEU A 391 -12.56 15.21 -18.83
C LEU A 391 -11.23 14.46 -18.81
N HIS A 392 -10.28 14.93 -19.63
CA HIS A 392 -8.89 14.51 -19.57
C HIS A 392 -8.02 15.66 -19.10
N PHE A 393 -7.21 15.37 -18.10
CA PHE A 393 -6.33 16.34 -17.48
C PHE A 393 -4.96 15.71 -17.21
N ARG A 394 -3.91 16.40 -17.63
CA ARG A 394 -2.54 16.07 -17.27
C ARG A 394 -1.74 17.35 -17.12
N MET A 395 -1.10 17.51 -15.97
CA MET A 395 -0.10 18.52 -15.75
C MET A 395 1.19 17.85 -15.29
N PHE A 396 2.29 18.25 -15.91
CA PHE A 396 3.63 17.93 -15.44
C PHE A 396 4.42 19.23 -15.36
N SER A 397 5.05 19.46 -14.21
CA SER A 397 5.92 20.60 -13.99
C SER A 397 7.15 20.18 -13.21
N CYS A 398 8.31 20.67 -13.63
CA CYS A 398 9.52 20.61 -12.82
C CYS A 398 9.89 22.04 -12.43
N LEU A 399 9.56 22.39 -11.18
CA LEU A 399 9.67 23.74 -10.65
C LEU A 399 11.14 24.12 -10.50
N LYS A 400 11.57 25.26 -11.05
CA LYS A 400 12.67 26.06 -10.45
C LYS A 400 12.12 27.29 -9.72
N ALA A 401 10.80 27.38 -9.61
CA ALA A 401 10.07 28.37 -8.85
C ALA A 401 9.72 27.82 -7.46
N GLU A 402 9.60 28.70 -6.47
CA GLU A 402 9.03 28.34 -5.16
C GLU A 402 7.50 28.40 -5.16
N HIS A 403 6.93 29.06 -6.16
CA HIS A 403 5.51 29.27 -6.34
C HIS A 403 5.09 29.01 -7.80
N PHE A 404 3.97 28.34 -7.98
CA PHE A 404 3.34 28.15 -9.28
C PHE A 404 1.83 28.04 -9.11
N ILE A 405 1.08 28.84 -9.87
CA ILE A 405 -0.36 28.74 -9.96
C ILE A 405 -0.77 28.73 -11.44
N ILE A 406 -1.72 27.86 -11.76
CA ILE A 406 -2.50 27.93 -12.99
C ILE A 406 -3.99 27.92 -12.63
N GLU A 407 -4.75 28.87 -13.17
CA GLU A 407 -6.20 28.99 -12.97
C GLU A 407 -6.92 29.01 -14.32
N TRP A 408 -8.14 28.50 -14.37
CA TRP A 408 -8.92 28.49 -15.60
C TRP A 408 -10.42 28.63 -15.37
N ASN A 409 -11.09 29.13 -16.40
CA ASN A 409 -12.54 29.15 -16.56
C ASN A 409 -12.87 28.81 -18.02
N ILE A 410 -13.46 27.63 -18.27
CA ILE A 410 -13.71 27.10 -19.62
C ILE A 410 -15.01 27.58 -20.26
N SER A 411 -15.62 28.65 -19.74
CA SER A 411 -16.87 29.19 -20.32
C SER A 411 -16.67 29.75 -21.74
N LEU A 412 -17.79 30.08 -22.41
CA LEU A 412 -17.79 30.65 -23.77
C LEU A 412 -16.98 31.96 -23.88
N ALA A 413 -16.92 32.72 -22.77
CA ALA A 413 -16.07 33.88 -22.57
C ALA A 413 -15.16 33.59 -21.37
N GLY A 414 -14.23 32.67 -21.59
CA GLY A 414 -13.40 32.08 -20.55
C GLY A 414 -12.00 32.68 -20.47
N TYR A 415 -11.20 32.15 -19.56
CA TYR A 415 -9.82 32.54 -19.39
C TYR A 415 -8.95 31.40 -18.86
N ILE A 416 -7.64 31.58 -19.03
CA ILE A 416 -6.60 30.86 -18.31
C ILE A 416 -5.57 31.86 -17.82
N GLU A 417 -5.08 31.65 -16.60
CA GLU A 417 -4.12 32.50 -15.94
C GLU A 417 -2.97 31.66 -15.39
N ILE A 418 -1.74 32.15 -15.54
CA ILE A 418 -0.52 31.47 -15.11
C ILE A 418 0.31 32.48 -14.31
N ASP A 419 0.72 32.07 -13.12
CA ASP A 419 1.63 32.84 -12.29
C ASP A 419 2.76 31.94 -11.74
N THR A 420 3.97 32.48 -11.74
CA THR A 420 5.18 31.83 -11.23
C THR A 420 5.98 32.77 -10.33
N ASP A 421 5.43 33.93 -9.94
CA ASP A 421 6.16 35.03 -9.28
C ASP A 421 7.44 35.42 -10.06
N TRP A 422 7.34 35.41 -11.40
CA TRP A 422 8.44 35.68 -12.31
C TRP A 422 9.64 34.71 -12.19
N GLU A 423 9.46 33.54 -11.59
CA GLU A 423 10.46 32.48 -11.49
C GLU A 423 10.31 31.42 -12.61
N TRP A 424 11.43 30.80 -13.00
CA TRP A 424 11.41 29.84 -14.10
C TRP A 424 10.84 28.48 -13.69
N LEU A 425 10.02 27.89 -14.57
CA LEU A 425 9.75 26.46 -14.63
C LEU A 425 10.75 25.79 -15.59
N SER A 426 11.21 24.58 -15.27
CA SER A 426 12.08 23.78 -16.15
C SER A 426 11.34 22.58 -16.70
N TYR A 427 10.76 22.76 -17.87
CA TYR A 427 9.76 21.91 -18.52
C TYR A 427 8.39 21.96 -17.84
N TYR A 428 7.40 22.44 -18.60
CA TYR A 428 6.01 22.55 -18.21
C TYR A 428 5.13 21.98 -19.32
N SER A 429 4.21 21.11 -18.95
CA SER A 429 3.17 20.58 -19.83
C SER A 429 1.85 20.61 -19.09
N PHE A 430 0.85 21.22 -19.68
CA PHE A 430 -0.53 21.26 -19.20
C PHE A 430 -1.44 20.92 -20.36
N ASN A 431 -2.26 19.91 -20.16
CA ASN A 431 -3.27 19.48 -21.11
C ASN A 431 -4.58 19.26 -20.37
N LEU A 432 -5.60 19.98 -20.80
CA LEU A 432 -6.97 19.85 -20.34
C LEU A 432 -7.84 19.67 -21.59
N THR A 433 -8.62 18.60 -21.69
CA THR A 433 -9.66 18.45 -22.72
C THR A 433 -10.98 18.01 -22.11
N VAL A 434 -12.07 18.52 -22.69
CA VAL A 434 -13.45 18.21 -22.30
C VAL A 434 -14.21 17.83 -23.58
N ASP A 435 -14.65 16.57 -23.66
CA ASP A 435 -15.46 15.99 -24.75
C ASP A 435 -14.89 16.14 -26.17
N ASP A 436 -13.58 16.40 -26.30
CA ASP A 436 -12.97 16.89 -27.55
C ASP A 436 -13.66 18.15 -28.13
N VAL A 437 -14.50 18.82 -27.34
CA VAL A 437 -15.19 20.07 -27.69
C VAL A 437 -14.35 21.26 -27.25
N PHE A 438 -13.78 21.19 -26.06
CA PHE A 438 -12.92 22.25 -25.53
C PHE A 438 -11.59 21.67 -25.07
N GLY A 439 -10.53 22.46 -25.16
CA GLY A 439 -9.24 22.06 -24.62
C GLY A 439 -8.25 23.20 -24.49
N ILE A 440 -7.26 22.99 -23.65
CA ILE A 440 -6.13 23.89 -23.41
C ILE A 440 -4.88 23.03 -23.43
N LEU A 441 -3.92 23.44 -24.25
CA LEU A 441 -2.61 22.81 -24.33
C LEU A 441 -1.54 23.87 -24.15
N ILE A 442 -0.69 23.69 -23.14
CA ILE A 442 0.51 24.49 -22.93
C ILE A 442 1.68 23.53 -22.79
N GLU A 443 2.70 23.67 -23.62
CA GLU A 443 3.96 22.94 -23.51
C GLU A 443 5.10 23.93 -23.68
N ALA A 444 6.04 23.95 -22.75
CA ALA A 444 7.18 24.85 -22.80
C ALA A 444 8.41 24.20 -22.19
N GLY A 445 9.57 24.38 -22.84
CA GLY A 445 10.86 23.94 -22.29
C GLY A 445 11.25 24.72 -21.03
N PHE A 446 11.10 26.05 -21.06
CA PHE A 446 11.17 26.90 -19.88
C PHE A 446 10.12 27.99 -19.99
N LEU A 447 9.43 28.28 -18.89
CA LEU A 447 8.37 29.28 -18.84
C LEU A 447 8.46 30.03 -17.51
N ARG A 448 8.28 31.34 -17.54
CA ARG A 448 7.98 32.17 -16.38
C ARG A 448 6.85 33.13 -16.76
N ALA A 449 6.01 33.45 -15.79
CA ALA A 449 4.88 34.33 -15.94
C ALA A 449 4.68 35.18 -14.68
N GLN A 450 4.14 36.37 -14.86
CA GLN A 450 3.63 37.23 -13.80
C GLN A 450 2.21 37.65 -14.20
N ASP A 451 1.22 37.12 -13.50
CA ASP A 451 -0.20 37.37 -13.74
C ASP A 451 -0.59 37.23 -15.24
N TYR A 452 0.00 36.23 -15.93
CA TYR A 452 -0.17 36.10 -17.38
C TYR A 452 -1.51 35.45 -17.69
N ARG A 453 -2.37 36.17 -18.41
CA ARG A 453 -3.75 35.77 -18.66
C ARG A 453 -4.07 35.78 -20.14
N VAL A 454 -4.76 34.74 -20.59
CA VAL A 454 -5.38 34.67 -21.92
C VAL A 454 -6.87 34.52 -21.75
N GLU A 455 -7.62 35.51 -22.25
CA GLU A 455 -9.07 35.48 -22.34
C GLU A 455 -9.49 35.15 -23.77
N TRP A 456 -10.63 34.49 -23.94
CA TRP A 456 -11.14 34.16 -25.26
C TRP A 456 -12.62 34.45 -25.43
N ASN A 457 -13.03 34.54 -26.70
CA ASN A 457 -14.41 34.42 -27.12
C ASN A 457 -14.51 33.31 -28.18
N THR A 458 -15.55 32.49 -28.12
CA THR A 458 -15.73 31.31 -28.99
C THR A 458 -16.33 31.63 -30.37
N MET A 459 -17.03 32.77 -30.52
CA MET A 459 -17.70 33.15 -31.77
C MET A 459 -17.63 34.66 -32.06
N PRO A 460 -16.75 35.11 -32.97
CA PRO A 460 -15.65 34.35 -33.58
C PRO A 460 -14.53 34.06 -32.57
N PRO A 461 -13.75 32.96 -32.77
CA PRO A 461 -12.54 32.70 -31.99
C PRO A 461 -11.60 33.91 -31.97
N SER A 462 -11.34 34.43 -30.79
CA SER A 462 -10.41 35.55 -30.57
C SER A 462 -9.77 35.43 -29.20
N PHE A 463 -8.54 35.95 -29.08
CA PHE A 463 -7.74 35.86 -27.86
C PHE A 463 -7.25 37.25 -27.45
N ILE A 464 -7.37 37.58 -26.17
CA ILE A 464 -6.85 38.78 -25.55
C ILE A 464 -5.83 38.33 -24.51
N THR A 465 -4.66 38.95 -24.50
CA THR A 465 -3.59 38.60 -23.57
C THR A 465 -3.22 39.78 -22.68
N THR A 466 -2.97 39.53 -21.40
CA THR A 466 -2.53 40.51 -20.41
C THR A 466 -1.46 39.89 -19.49
N GLY A 467 -0.72 40.71 -18.75
CA GLY A 467 0.38 40.26 -17.89
C GLY A 467 1.69 40.05 -18.65
N GLU A 468 2.67 39.40 -18.02
CA GLU A 468 3.99 39.15 -18.58
C GLU A 468 4.28 37.65 -18.66
N ILE A 469 4.81 37.18 -19.80
CA ILE A 469 5.26 35.80 -20.01
C ILE A 469 6.58 35.79 -20.77
N ASP A 470 7.52 34.96 -20.32
CA ASP A 470 8.78 34.68 -21.01
C ASP A 470 8.98 33.17 -21.13
N PHE A 471 9.60 32.75 -22.23
CA PHE A 471 9.93 31.34 -22.47
C PHE A 471 11.31 31.20 -23.14
N ILE A 472 11.93 30.03 -22.93
CA ILE A 472 13.19 29.66 -23.58
C ILE A 472 13.00 28.30 -24.26
N GLY A 473 13.30 28.24 -25.55
CA GLY A 473 13.08 27.06 -26.38
C GLY A 473 11.71 27.08 -27.06
N ASP A 474 11.23 25.90 -27.43
CA ASP A 474 9.93 25.74 -28.09
C ASP A 474 8.79 25.94 -27.09
N ILE A 475 7.71 26.58 -27.56
CA ILE A 475 6.46 26.76 -26.83
C ILE A 475 5.28 26.40 -27.71
N VAL A 476 4.34 25.67 -27.16
CA VAL A 476 3.01 25.48 -27.73
C VAL A 476 2.02 26.03 -26.72
N PHE A 477 1.20 26.98 -27.13
CA PHE A 477 0.01 27.36 -26.37
C PHE A 477 -1.17 27.42 -27.32
N ALA A 478 -2.07 26.44 -27.20
CA ALA A 478 -3.26 26.34 -28.02
C ALA A 478 -4.53 26.16 -27.18
N ILE A 479 -5.64 26.68 -27.71
CA ILE A 479 -6.98 26.52 -27.16
C ILE A 479 -7.86 25.85 -28.23
N MET A 480 -8.60 24.81 -27.85
CA MET A 480 -9.49 24.09 -28.74
C MET A 480 -10.94 24.55 -28.57
N PHE A 481 -11.61 24.79 -29.70
CA PHE A 481 -13.05 25.02 -29.76
C PHE A 481 -13.68 24.12 -30.83
N ASN A 482 -14.69 23.34 -30.44
CA ASN A 482 -15.41 22.38 -31.27
C ASN A 482 -14.45 21.44 -32.05
N GLY A 483 -13.45 20.89 -31.38
CA GLY A 483 -12.47 19.96 -31.98
C GLY A 483 -11.37 20.61 -32.83
N VAL A 484 -11.31 21.95 -32.90
CA VAL A 484 -10.29 22.67 -33.68
C VAL A 484 -9.36 23.44 -32.75
N TRP A 485 -8.05 23.18 -32.82
CA TRP A 485 -7.02 23.89 -32.07
C TRP A 485 -6.64 25.22 -32.73
N TYR A 486 -6.62 26.28 -31.92
CA TYR A 486 -6.19 27.62 -32.29
C TYR A 486 -4.98 28.01 -31.46
N TYR A 487 -3.89 28.40 -32.12
CA TYR A 487 -2.63 28.73 -31.46
C TYR A 487 -2.63 30.18 -30.98
N VAL A 488 -2.35 30.37 -29.70
CA VAL A 488 -2.02 31.66 -29.08
C VAL A 488 -0.53 31.95 -29.30
N PHE A 489 0.32 30.93 -29.10
CA PHE A 489 1.75 30.92 -29.44
C PHE A 489 2.13 29.57 -30.07
N SER A 490 3.13 29.57 -30.95
CA SER A 490 3.69 28.37 -31.61
C SER A 490 5.14 28.56 -32.00
#